data_AF-K2IYR6-F1
#
_entry.id   AF-K2IYR6-F1
#
_cell.length_a   1.000
_cell.length_b   1.000
_cell.length_c   1.000
_cell.angle_alpha   90.00
_cell.angle_beta   90.00
_cell.angle_gamma   90.00
#
_symmetry.space_group_name_H-M   'P 1'
#
loop_
_entity.id
_entity.type
_entity.pdbx_description
1 polymer ?
#
loop_
_entity_poly.entity_id
_entity_poly.type
_entity_poly.pdbx_seq_one_letter_code
_entity_poly.pdbx_strand_id
1 'polypeptide(L)'
;MPWQLTLNGQLGGQDAKALLAGALPGEQADDDALAPWLAEDRPNWCLLAYGDERTVPAGVGEARGRAGLMLLMSQLEKSKQAARVIAPHAKGVLALDLTPAAQGLAFIDLMMDGRWDANPDLAPLLRRARQNCPQPAAVMMPGSGADDRLERLMPFFGEMAGWTGPEVNWQFAEAGMTLDTAGALYGWAWMAQGLAWGQWQGKAVVVELDDSPMMGLALVQWQGSEG
;
A
#
# COMPACT_ATOMS: atom_id res chain seq x y z
N MET A 1 -7.17 -16.88 5.32
CA MET A 1 -8.37 -16.06 5.53
C MET A 1 -8.11 -14.74 4.85
N PRO A 2 -8.97 -14.29 3.93
CA PRO A 2 -8.82 -13.01 3.25
C PRO A 2 -9.14 -11.82 4.17
N TRP A 3 -8.82 -10.62 3.68
CA TRP A 3 -8.98 -9.36 4.39
C TRP A 3 -9.93 -8.42 3.66
N GLN A 4 -10.87 -7.84 4.39
CA GLN A 4 -11.58 -6.66 3.94
C GLN A 4 -10.78 -5.42 4.34
N LEU A 5 -10.55 -4.57 3.36
CA LEU A 5 -9.87 -3.29 3.52
C LEU A 5 -10.89 -2.17 3.42
N THR A 6 -10.92 -1.27 4.40
CA THR A 6 -11.80 -0.09 4.38
C THR A 6 -10.96 1.15 4.62
N LEU A 7 -10.98 2.07 3.65
CA LEU A 7 -10.31 3.36 3.77
C LEU A 7 -11.25 4.35 4.46
N ASN A 8 -10.74 4.98 5.50
CA ASN A 8 -11.35 6.07 6.24
C ASN A 8 -10.36 7.24 6.23
N GLY A 9 -10.80 8.42 6.68
CA GLY A 9 -9.95 9.59 6.70
C GLY A 9 -10.48 10.74 5.87
N GLN A 10 -9.70 11.82 5.88
CA GLN A 10 -9.91 12.97 5.03
C GLN A 10 -8.56 13.58 4.63
N LEU A 11 -8.46 14.05 3.39
CA LEU A 11 -7.33 14.79 2.87
C LEU A 11 -7.79 16.00 2.06
N GLY A 12 -7.31 17.18 2.41
CA GLY A 12 -7.61 18.42 1.66
C GLY A 12 -9.11 18.67 1.50
N GLY A 13 -9.91 18.38 2.53
CA GLY A 13 -11.36 18.51 2.54
C GLY A 13 -12.14 17.42 1.79
N GLN A 14 -11.48 16.40 1.25
CA GLN A 14 -12.12 15.22 0.65
C GLN A 14 -12.10 14.05 1.62
N ASP A 15 -13.23 13.38 1.80
CA ASP A 15 -13.27 12.13 2.55
C ASP A 15 -12.67 10.96 1.74
N ALA A 16 -12.31 9.88 2.42
CA ALA A 16 -11.73 8.68 1.79
C ALA A 16 -12.60 8.09 0.67
N LYS A 17 -13.93 8.20 0.76
CA LYS A 17 -14.85 7.68 -0.25
C LYS A 17 -14.81 8.52 -1.52
N ALA A 18 -14.78 9.85 -1.39
CA ALA A 18 -14.64 10.77 -2.50
C ALA A 18 -13.28 10.59 -3.20
N LEU A 19 -12.21 10.41 -2.43
CA LEU A 19 -10.87 10.12 -2.98
C LEU A 19 -10.87 8.83 -3.82
N LEU A 20 -11.44 7.73 -3.31
CA LEU A 20 -11.56 6.47 -4.06
C LEU A 20 -12.48 6.58 -5.29
N ALA A 21 -13.39 7.54 -5.31
CA ALA A 21 -14.22 7.87 -6.48
C ALA A 21 -13.49 8.78 -7.51
N GLY A 22 -12.23 9.15 -7.25
CA GLY A 22 -11.39 9.95 -8.14
C GLY A 22 -11.35 11.43 -7.82
N ALA A 23 -11.89 11.88 -6.68
CA ALA A 23 -11.71 13.26 -6.24
C ALA A 23 -10.22 13.53 -5.91
N LEU A 24 -9.73 14.71 -6.28
CA LEU A 24 -8.39 15.15 -5.91
C LEU A 24 -8.43 15.87 -4.56
N PRO A 25 -7.43 15.67 -3.69
CA PRO A 25 -7.35 16.40 -2.43
C PRO A 25 -7.13 17.89 -2.69
N GLY A 26 -7.84 18.75 -1.96
CA GLY A 26 -7.66 20.20 -2.03
C GLY A 26 -6.29 20.67 -1.51
N GLU A 27 -6.09 21.99 -1.53
CA GLU A 27 -4.86 22.61 -1.00
C GLU A 27 -4.89 22.86 0.51
N GLN A 28 -6.07 22.72 1.13
CA GLN A 28 -6.26 23.07 2.53
C GLN A 28 -5.50 22.08 3.44
N ALA A 29 -4.62 22.61 4.28
CA ALA A 29 -4.05 21.88 5.41
C ALA A 29 -5.15 21.67 6.47
N ASP A 30 -5.14 20.50 7.08
CA ASP A 30 -6.05 20.16 8.19
C ASP A 30 -5.22 19.84 9.42
N ASP A 31 -5.78 20.05 10.61
CA ASP A 31 -5.03 19.83 11.85
C ASP A 31 -4.78 18.31 12.03
N ASP A 32 -3.50 17.94 12.13
CA ASP A 32 -2.94 16.58 12.04
C ASP A 32 -3.21 15.72 13.31
N ALA A 33 -4.34 15.95 13.98
CA ALA A 33 -4.67 15.23 15.19
C ALA A 33 -4.93 13.75 14.87
N LEU A 34 -4.05 12.87 15.35
CA LEU A 34 -4.21 11.41 15.23
C LEU A 34 -5.34 10.86 16.13
N ALA A 35 -5.60 11.51 17.26
CA ALA A 35 -6.50 11.00 18.30
C ALA A 35 -7.92 10.62 17.81
N PRO A 36 -8.59 11.43 16.95
CA PRO A 36 -9.90 11.08 16.42
C PRO A 36 -9.92 9.82 15.54
N TRP A 37 -8.76 9.42 14.99
CA TRP A 37 -8.64 8.30 14.07
C TRP A 37 -8.28 6.98 14.77
N LEU A 38 -7.91 7.03 16.05
CA LEU A 38 -7.61 5.83 16.83
C LEU A 38 -8.87 4.99 17.02
N ALA A 39 -8.78 3.72 16.66
CA ALA A 39 -9.84 2.76 16.95
C ALA A 39 -9.76 2.27 18.41
N GLU A 40 -10.90 2.22 19.10
CA GLU A 40 -10.97 1.76 20.49
C GLU A 40 -11.03 0.22 20.60
N ASP A 41 -11.43 -0.46 19.53
CA ASP A 41 -11.76 -1.90 19.51
C ASP A 41 -10.65 -2.79 18.92
N ARG A 42 -9.56 -2.20 18.42
CA ARG A 42 -8.49 -2.91 17.71
C ARG A 42 -7.14 -2.20 17.84
N PRO A 43 -6.00 -2.90 17.67
CA PRO A 43 -4.70 -2.26 17.66
C PRO A 43 -4.59 -1.23 16.54
N ASN A 44 -3.96 -0.11 16.87
CA ASN A 44 -3.63 0.96 15.94
C ASN A 44 -2.14 0.94 15.61
N TRP A 45 -1.81 1.27 14.37
CA TRP A 45 -0.45 1.45 13.89
C TRP A 45 -0.32 2.78 13.16
N CYS A 46 0.73 3.54 13.41
CA CYS A 46 1.08 4.72 12.64
C CYS A 46 2.09 4.37 11.55
N LEU A 47 1.75 4.67 10.29
CA LEU A 47 2.65 4.56 9.14
C LEU A 47 3.26 5.92 8.84
N LEU A 48 4.49 6.13 9.30
CA LEU A 48 5.22 7.39 9.15
C LEU A 48 6.19 7.33 7.96
N ALA A 49 6.55 8.47 7.40
CA ALA A 49 7.61 8.54 6.39
C ALA A 49 8.97 8.14 6.99
N TYR A 50 9.89 7.67 6.13
CA TYR A 50 11.17 7.08 6.56
C TYR A 50 12.03 8.01 7.45
N GLY A 51 11.95 9.32 7.28
CA GLY A 51 12.63 10.33 8.10
C GLY A 51 11.73 11.12 9.06
N ASP A 52 10.45 10.75 9.23
CA ASP A 52 9.53 11.51 10.09
C ASP A 52 9.81 11.23 11.59
N GLU A 53 10.17 12.26 12.34
CA GLU A 53 10.51 12.18 13.77
C GLU A 53 9.31 12.37 14.71
N ARG A 54 8.09 12.46 14.18
CA ARG A 54 6.89 12.59 15.00
C ARG A 54 6.78 11.48 16.04
N THR A 55 6.35 11.87 17.24
CA THR A 55 6.05 10.92 18.32
C THR A 55 4.71 10.24 18.08
N VAL A 56 4.71 8.91 18.16
CA VAL A 56 3.51 8.08 18.10
C VAL A 56 2.86 8.00 19.49
N PRO A 57 1.51 8.10 19.61
CA PRO A 57 0.83 7.98 20.90
C PRO A 57 1.14 6.66 21.62
N ALA A 58 1.13 6.69 22.96
CA ALA A 58 1.38 5.48 23.76
C ALA A 58 0.37 4.37 23.43
N GLY A 59 0.86 3.14 23.24
CA GLY A 59 0.05 1.98 22.90
C GLY A 59 -0.29 1.84 21.40
N VAL A 60 0.15 2.76 20.56
CA VAL A 60 0.05 2.68 19.10
C VAL A 60 1.37 2.14 18.53
N GLY A 61 1.29 1.15 17.65
CA GLY A 61 2.46 0.61 16.98
C GLY A 61 3.01 1.56 15.92
N GLU A 62 4.27 1.38 15.51
CA GLU A 62 4.93 2.23 14.53
C GLU A 62 5.46 1.41 13.35
N ALA A 63 5.25 1.91 12.13
CA ALA A 63 5.85 1.42 10.90
C ALA A 63 6.42 2.62 10.12
N ARG A 64 7.58 2.42 9.50
CA ARG A 64 8.30 3.48 8.77
C ARG A 64 8.45 3.17 7.29
N GLY A 65 8.13 4.15 6.48
CA GLY A 65 8.12 4.08 5.03
C GLY A 65 7.08 3.11 4.49
N ARG A 66 6.88 3.15 3.18
CA ARG A 66 5.87 2.32 2.50
C ARG A 66 6.19 0.84 2.59
N ALA A 67 7.49 0.48 2.54
CA ALA A 67 7.92 -0.91 2.77
C ALA A 67 7.61 -1.40 4.21
N GLY A 68 7.58 -0.50 5.19
CA GLY A 68 7.18 -0.82 6.56
C GLY A 68 5.74 -1.34 6.68
N LEU A 69 4.84 -0.91 5.77
CA LEU A 69 3.49 -1.45 5.68
C LEU A 69 3.49 -2.95 5.37
N MET A 70 4.44 -3.43 4.56
CA MET A 70 4.52 -4.86 4.20
C MET A 70 4.94 -5.71 5.40
N LEU A 71 5.87 -5.21 6.22
CA LEU A 71 6.22 -5.85 7.48
C LEU A 71 5.02 -5.95 8.40
N LEU A 72 4.28 -4.84 8.55
CA LEU A 72 3.07 -4.79 9.36
C LEU A 72 2.02 -5.79 8.86
N MET A 73 1.70 -5.77 7.57
CA MET A 73 0.74 -6.71 6.97
C MET A 73 1.20 -8.16 7.13
N SER A 74 2.50 -8.46 7.08
CA SER A 74 3.04 -9.81 7.33
C SER A 74 2.81 -10.26 8.77
N GLN A 75 2.92 -9.35 9.75
CA GLN A 75 2.62 -9.65 11.14
C GLN A 75 1.11 -9.88 11.36
N LEU A 76 0.27 -9.03 10.77
CA LEU A 76 -1.19 -9.17 10.83
C LEU A 76 -1.65 -10.47 10.15
N GLU A 77 -1.04 -10.84 9.03
CA GLU A 77 -1.32 -12.09 8.32
C GLU A 77 -1.02 -13.33 9.18
N LYS A 78 0.00 -13.25 10.05
CA LYS A 78 0.32 -14.32 11.01
C LYS A 78 -0.63 -14.34 12.20
N SER A 79 -0.99 -13.18 12.75
CA SER A 79 -1.85 -13.09 13.95
C SER A 79 -3.33 -13.26 13.66
N LYS A 80 -3.77 -12.97 12.42
CA LYS A 80 -5.18 -12.91 12.01
C LYS A 80 -6.02 -11.95 12.86
N GLN A 81 -5.39 -10.93 13.44
CA GLN A 81 -6.08 -9.92 14.23
C GLN A 81 -6.47 -8.73 13.34
N ALA A 82 -7.68 -8.19 13.53
CA ALA A 82 -8.06 -6.92 12.92
C ALA A 82 -7.17 -5.79 13.43
N ALA A 83 -6.91 -4.80 12.58
CA ALA A 83 -6.08 -3.64 12.93
C ALA A 83 -6.50 -2.40 12.14
N ARG A 84 -6.08 -1.24 12.63
CA ARG A 84 -6.14 0.03 11.90
C ARG A 84 -4.73 0.55 11.67
N VAL A 85 -4.42 0.92 10.44
CA VAL A 85 -3.17 1.60 10.07
C VAL A 85 -3.50 3.03 9.72
N ILE A 86 -2.81 4.00 10.31
CA ILE A 86 -3.08 5.43 10.20
C ILE A 86 -1.85 6.08 9.58
N ALA A 87 -2.03 6.74 8.46
CA ALA A 87 -0.99 7.50 7.79
C ALA A 87 -1.34 9.00 7.88
N PRO A 88 -0.58 9.77 8.66
CA PRO A 88 -0.67 11.23 8.64
C PRO A 88 -0.22 11.77 7.28
N HIS A 89 -0.68 12.97 6.94
CA HIS A 89 -0.26 13.71 5.77
C HIS A 89 -0.41 15.20 6.06
N ALA A 90 0.37 16.07 5.43
CA ALA A 90 0.29 17.53 5.65
C ALA A 90 -1.09 18.18 5.34
N LYS A 91 -2.04 17.40 4.82
CA LYS A 91 -3.39 17.82 4.45
C LYS A 91 -4.48 17.04 5.18
N GLY A 92 -4.14 16.28 6.22
CA GLY A 92 -5.07 15.44 6.97
C GLY A 92 -4.54 14.03 7.24
N VAL A 93 -5.45 13.06 7.31
CA VAL A 93 -5.12 11.69 7.75
C VAL A 93 -5.91 10.69 6.94
N LEU A 94 -5.24 9.61 6.51
CA LEU A 94 -5.91 8.39 6.03
C LEU A 94 -5.74 7.27 7.04
N ALA A 95 -6.77 6.44 7.18
CA ALA A 95 -6.76 5.25 8.01
C ALA A 95 -7.30 4.05 7.24
N LEU A 96 -6.55 2.95 7.22
CA LEU A 96 -6.95 1.70 6.60
C LEU A 96 -7.31 0.70 7.68
N ASP A 97 -8.57 0.27 7.70
CA ASP A 97 -9.01 -0.85 8.51
C ASP A 97 -8.74 -2.15 7.77
N LEU A 98 -8.00 -3.06 8.43
CA LEU A 98 -7.79 -4.43 7.97
C LEU A 98 -8.60 -5.37 8.84
N THR A 99 -9.65 -5.97 8.25
CA THR A 99 -10.55 -6.87 8.98
C THR A 99 -10.51 -8.27 8.35
N PRO A 100 -10.15 -9.33 9.11
CA PRO A 100 -10.25 -10.70 8.62
C PRO A 100 -11.70 -11.02 8.25
N ALA A 101 -11.92 -11.63 7.09
CA ALA A 101 -13.26 -11.87 6.56
C ALA A 101 -13.36 -13.20 5.82
N ALA A 102 -14.58 -13.63 5.50
CA ALA A 102 -14.82 -14.82 4.67
C ALA A 102 -14.45 -14.59 3.19
N GLN A 103 -14.59 -13.34 2.73
CA GLN A 103 -14.24 -12.89 1.40
C GLN A 103 -13.44 -11.59 1.47
N GLY A 104 -12.51 -11.40 0.54
CA GLY A 104 -11.65 -10.23 0.53
C GLY A 104 -10.35 -10.43 -0.22
N LEU A 105 -9.39 -9.55 0.06
CA LEU A 105 -8.03 -9.62 -0.45
C LEU A 105 -7.24 -10.72 0.28
N ALA A 106 -6.78 -11.72 -0.46
CA ALA A 106 -5.89 -12.75 0.05
C ALA A 106 -4.43 -12.39 -0.24
N PHE A 107 -3.60 -12.41 0.79
CA PHE A 107 -2.15 -12.24 0.64
C PHE A 107 -1.52 -13.59 0.29
N ILE A 108 -0.93 -13.67 -0.91
CA ILE A 108 -0.27 -14.88 -1.41
C ILE A 108 1.18 -14.91 -0.93
N ASP A 109 1.85 -13.77 -1.04
CA ASP A 109 3.20 -13.56 -0.52
C ASP A 109 3.37 -12.09 -0.14
N LEU A 110 4.04 -11.85 0.98
CA LEU A 110 4.36 -10.52 1.50
C LEU A 110 5.86 -10.48 1.71
N MET A 111 6.54 -9.67 0.91
CA MET A 111 7.99 -9.64 0.85
C MET A 111 8.47 -8.21 1.06
N MET A 112 9.65 -8.07 1.65
CA MET A 112 10.34 -6.80 1.76
C MET A 112 11.84 -7.07 1.62
N ASP A 113 12.53 -6.16 0.95
CA ASP A 113 13.99 -6.05 0.99
C ASP A 113 14.36 -4.65 1.44
N GLY A 114 15.50 -4.53 2.09
CA GLY A 114 15.94 -3.29 2.70
C GLY A 114 17.29 -3.53 3.31
N ARG A 115 18.33 -3.32 2.49
CA ARG A 115 19.65 -3.12 3.07
C ARG A 115 19.74 -1.66 3.47
N TRP A 116 20.08 -1.42 4.71
CA TRP A 116 20.35 -0.08 5.22
C TRP A 116 21.67 0.48 4.68
N ASP A 117 22.48 -0.34 3.98
CA ASP A 117 23.55 0.16 3.14
C ASP A 117 22.95 0.76 1.86
N ALA A 118 23.48 1.91 1.42
CA ALA A 118 22.88 2.78 0.40
C ALA A 118 22.83 2.19 -1.03
N ASN A 119 22.85 0.86 -1.19
CA ASN A 119 22.81 0.16 -2.47
C ASN A 119 21.86 -1.05 -2.39
N PRO A 120 20.54 -0.81 -2.26
CA PRO A 120 19.57 -1.90 -2.18
C PRO A 120 19.55 -2.69 -3.50
N ASP A 121 19.80 -4.00 -3.41
CA ASP A 121 19.64 -4.93 -4.53
C ASP A 121 18.23 -5.53 -4.49
N LEU A 122 17.33 -5.00 -5.32
CA LEU A 122 15.92 -5.41 -5.37
C LEU A 122 15.71 -6.67 -6.24
N ALA A 123 16.73 -7.12 -6.97
CA ALA A 123 16.65 -8.24 -7.90
C ALA A 123 16.15 -9.55 -7.26
N PRO A 124 16.62 -9.97 -6.06
CA PRO A 124 16.14 -11.20 -5.45
C PRO A 124 14.64 -11.18 -5.14
N LEU A 125 14.13 -10.04 -4.66
CA LEU A 125 12.73 -9.85 -4.36
C LEU A 125 11.86 -9.94 -5.62
N LEU A 126 12.27 -9.22 -6.68
CA LEU A 126 11.58 -9.22 -7.98
C LEU A 126 11.58 -10.60 -8.63
N ARG A 127 12.72 -11.32 -8.61
CA ARG A 127 12.82 -12.69 -9.13
C ARG A 127 11.86 -13.64 -8.42
N ARG A 128 11.82 -13.58 -7.09
CA ARG A 128 10.91 -14.41 -6.29
C ARG A 128 9.46 -14.08 -6.61
N ALA A 129 9.12 -12.80 -6.68
CA ALA A 129 7.76 -12.37 -7.00
C ALA A 129 7.31 -12.86 -8.37
N ARG A 130 8.17 -12.72 -9.39
CA ARG A 130 7.93 -13.20 -10.76
C ARG A 130 7.76 -14.72 -10.83
N GLN A 131 8.53 -15.50 -10.08
CA GLN A 131 8.38 -16.95 -10.01
C GLN A 131 6.97 -17.37 -9.54
N ASN A 132 6.39 -16.61 -8.62
CA ASN A 132 5.07 -16.88 -8.04
C ASN A 132 3.91 -16.23 -8.80
N CYS A 133 4.20 -15.19 -9.60
CA CYS A 133 3.25 -14.44 -10.41
C CYS A 133 3.90 -14.02 -11.74
N PRO A 134 4.05 -14.93 -12.73
CA PRO A 134 4.73 -14.62 -13.99
C PRO A 134 3.92 -13.69 -14.90
N GLN A 135 2.59 -13.69 -14.78
CA GLN A 135 1.67 -12.87 -15.55
C GLN A 135 0.66 -12.23 -14.58
N PRO A 136 1.00 -11.06 -14.00
CA PRO A 136 0.11 -10.37 -13.09
C PRO A 136 -1.07 -9.77 -13.85
N ALA A 137 -2.25 -9.86 -13.27
CA ALA A 137 -3.45 -9.20 -13.78
C ALA A 137 -3.35 -7.67 -13.68
N ALA A 138 -2.62 -7.18 -12.67
CA ALA A 138 -2.22 -5.79 -12.52
C ALA A 138 -0.92 -5.68 -11.71
N VAL A 139 -0.14 -4.64 -11.99
CA VAL A 139 1.01 -4.22 -11.17
C VAL A 139 0.73 -2.81 -10.68
N MET A 140 0.47 -2.67 -9.38
CA MET A 140 0.29 -1.37 -8.75
C MET A 140 1.63 -0.81 -8.30
N MET A 141 1.91 0.40 -8.76
CA MET A 141 3.07 1.18 -8.40
C MET A 141 2.65 2.41 -7.58
N PRO A 142 3.49 2.83 -6.63
CA PRO A 142 3.27 4.07 -5.90
C PRO A 142 3.37 5.28 -6.84
N GLY A 143 2.64 6.35 -6.50
CA GLY A 143 2.72 7.63 -7.19
C GLY A 143 2.28 7.61 -8.64
N SER A 144 3.16 7.98 -9.57
CA SER A 144 2.84 8.13 -11.00
C SER A 144 3.92 7.54 -11.91
N GLY A 145 3.56 7.22 -13.15
CA GLY A 145 4.52 6.72 -14.14
C GLY A 145 5.60 7.72 -14.57
N ALA A 146 5.57 8.95 -14.04
CA ALA A 146 6.52 10.01 -14.32
C ALA A 146 7.33 10.43 -13.07
N ASP A 147 7.22 9.69 -11.95
CA ASP A 147 8.00 9.96 -10.75
C ASP A 147 9.27 9.12 -10.64
N ASP A 148 10.16 9.53 -9.74
CA ASP A 148 11.46 8.91 -9.51
C ASP A 148 11.33 7.47 -8.95
N ARG A 149 10.15 7.04 -8.49
CA ARG A 149 9.96 5.70 -7.89
C ARG A 149 10.03 4.61 -8.95
N LEU A 150 9.50 4.87 -10.15
CA LEU A 150 9.66 3.95 -11.28
C LEU A 150 11.13 3.90 -11.73
N GLU A 151 11.83 5.04 -11.70
CA GLU A 151 13.26 5.11 -12.06
C GLU A 151 14.12 4.21 -11.17
N ARG A 152 13.79 4.11 -9.87
CA ARG A 152 14.44 3.18 -8.93
C ARG A 152 14.35 1.70 -9.35
N LEU A 153 13.32 1.32 -10.12
CA LEU A 153 13.16 -0.04 -10.62
C LEU A 153 13.86 -0.28 -11.96
N MET A 154 14.17 0.77 -12.73
CA MET A 154 14.76 0.63 -14.07
C MET A 154 16.01 -0.27 -14.12
N PRO A 155 16.96 -0.20 -13.17
CA PRO A 155 18.12 -1.09 -13.15
C PRO A 155 17.76 -2.58 -13.06
N PHE A 156 16.55 -2.90 -12.59
CA PHE A 156 16.08 -4.25 -12.32
C PHE A 156 14.99 -4.73 -13.31
N PHE A 157 14.67 -3.97 -14.36
CA PHE A 157 13.62 -4.35 -15.32
C PHE A 157 13.86 -5.71 -15.98
N GLY A 158 15.12 -6.13 -16.15
CA GLY A 158 15.45 -7.48 -16.62
C GLY A 158 14.91 -8.59 -15.71
N GLU A 159 14.81 -8.33 -14.40
CA GLU A 159 14.26 -9.25 -13.41
C GLU A 159 12.72 -9.24 -13.40
N MET A 160 12.11 -8.23 -14.02
CA MET A 160 10.67 -8.04 -14.21
C MET A 160 10.19 -8.53 -15.59
N ALA A 161 10.96 -9.38 -16.27
CA ALA A 161 10.58 -9.93 -17.57
C ALA A 161 9.17 -10.55 -17.54
N GLY A 162 8.30 -10.14 -18.47
CA GLY A 162 6.89 -10.54 -18.51
C GLY A 162 5.95 -9.64 -17.70
N TRP A 163 6.48 -8.70 -16.89
CA TRP A 163 5.72 -7.63 -16.24
C TRP A 163 5.85 -6.30 -16.99
N THR A 164 6.83 -6.15 -17.88
CA THR A 164 7.07 -4.93 -18.67
C THR A 164 6.47 -5.00 -20.08
N GLY A 165 5.68 -6.04 -20.38
CA GLY A 165 5.02 -6.21 -21.67
C GLY A 165 3.78 -5.31 -21.82
N PRO A 166 3.34 -5.02 -23.04
CA PRO A 166 2.16 -4.18 -23.29
C PRO A 166 0.86 -4.78 -22.74
N GLU A 167 0.82 -6.09 -22.52
CA GLU A 167 -0.31 -6.82 -21.92
C GLU A 167 -0.44 -6.66 -20.41
N VAL A 168 0.57 -6.11 -19.72
CA VAL A 168 0.58 -6.00 -18.27
C VAL A 168 -0.08 -4.69 -17.86
N ASN A 169 -1.07 -4.79 -16.97
CA ASN A 169 -1.84 -3.64 -16.54
C ASN A 169 -1.13 -2.88 -15.41
N TRP A 170 -0.30 -1.89 -15.77
CA TRP A 170 0.35 -1.01 -14.80
C TRP A 170 -0.65 0.01 -14.25
N GLN A 171 -0.72 0.09 -12.92
CA GLN A 171 -1.67 0.94 -12.22
C GLN A 171 -0.94 1.92 -11.30
N PHE A 172 -1.29 3.19 -11.45
CA PHE A 172 -0.77 4.31 -10.67
C PHE A 172 -1.93 5.01 -10.01
N ALA A 173 -2.46 4.41 -8.93
CA ALA A 173 -3.68 4.88 -8.29
C ALA A 173 -3.57 6.33 -7.80
N GLU A 174 -2.37 6.74 -7.41
CA GLU A 174 -2.06 8.06 -6.85
C GLU A 174 -1.73 9.11 -7.94
N ALA A 175 -1.89 8.79 -9.23
CA ALA A 175 -1.54 9.72 -10.30
C ALA A 175 -2.30 11.05 -10.17
N GLY A 176 -1.56 12.16 -10.08
CA GLY A 176 -2.13 13.49 -9.84
C GLY A 176 -2.39 13.82 -8.36
N MET A 177 -2.03 12.92 -7.44
CA MET A 177 -2.12 13.10 -6.00
C MET A 177 -0.72 13.04 -5.37
N THR A 178 -0.41 13.99 -4.48
CA THR A 178 0.80 13.95 -3.64
C THR A 178 0.36 13.44 -2.27
N LEU A 179 0.54 12.14 -2.01
CA LEU A 179 0.01 11.45 -0.82
C LEU A 179 1.08 10.82 0.08
N ASP A 180 2.36 10.84 -0.31
CA ASP A 180 3.47 10.27 0.45
C ASP A 180 3.19 8.85 0.98
N THR A 181 3.26 8.63 2.31
CA THR A 181 2.95 7.34 2.94
C THR A 181 1.44 7.07 3.06
N ALA A 182 0.60 8.11 3.08
CA ALA A 182 -0.86 7.94 3.00
C ALA A 182 -1.28 7.33 1.65
N GLY A 183 -0.48 7.56 0.61
CA GLY A 183 -0.60 6.92 -0.70
C GLY A 183 -0.57 5.40 -0.66
N ALA A 184 0.18 4.79 0.28
CA ALA A 184 0.18 3.35 0.47
C ALA A 184 -1.21 2.85 0.92
N LEU A 185 -1.80 3.49 1.94
CA LEU A 185 -3.13 3.10 2.43
C LEU A 185 -4.20 3.25 1.35
N TYR A 186 -4.15 4.36 0.61
CA TYR A 186 -5.04 4.61 -0.52
C TYR A 186 -4.87 3.54 -1.62
N GLY A 187 -3.63 3.27 -2.05
CA GLY A 187 -3.34 2.27 -3.08
C GLY A 187 -3.85 0.88 -2.70
N TRP A 188 -3.67 0.45 -1.45
CA TRP A 188 -4.18 -0.83 -0.97
C TRP A 188 -5.72 -0.92 -1.01
N ALA A 189 -6.41 0.13 -0.61
CA ALA A 189 -7.87 0.19 -0.70
C ALA A 189 -8.33 0.17 -2.16
N TRP A 190 -7.65 0.91 -3.04
CA TRP A 190 -7.94 0.97 -4.47
C TRP A 190 -7.71 -0.39 -5.17
N MET A 191 -6.60 -1.07 -4.86
CA MET A 191 -6.31 -2.43 -5.34
C MET A 191 -7.37 -3.43 -4.89
N ALA A 192 -7.77 -3.40 -3.61
CA ALA A 192 -8.82 -4.26 -3.10
C ALA A 192 -10.16 -4.02 -3.81
N GLN A 193 -10.50 -2.76 -4.09
CA GLN A 193 -11.73 -2.39 -4.81
C GLN A 193 -11.73 -2.89 -6.25
N GLY A 194 -10.65 -2.66 -7.01
CA GLY A 194 -10.59 -3.11 -8.41
C GLY A 194 -10.60 -4.63 -8.55
N LEU A 195 -9.95 -5.35 -7.63
CA LEU A 195 -10.03 -6.82 -7.56
C LEU A 195 -11.43 -7.32 -7.18
N ALA A 196 -12.10 -6.66 -6.22
CA ALA A 196 -13.45 -7.02 -5.80
C ALA A 196 -14.48 -6.86 -6.91
N TRP A 197 -14.29 -5.86 -7.78
CA TRP A 197 -15.16 -5.57 -8.93
C TRP A 197 -14.80 -6.36 -10.19
N GLY A 198 -13.82 -7.26 -10.12
CA GLY A 198 -13.38 -8.04 -11.27
C GLY A 198 -12.71 -7.22 -12.39
N GLN A 199 -12.24 -6.00 -12.09
CA GLN A 199 -11.47 -5.20 -13.05
C GLN A 199 -10.17 -5.91 -13.44
N TRP A 200 -9.58 -6.65 -12.50
CA TRP A 200 -8.45 -7.53 -12.73
C TRP A 200 -8.76 -8.92 -12.17
N GLN A 201 -8.62 -9.94 -13.02
CA GLN A 201 -8.89 -11.34 -12.64
C GLN A 201 -7.58 -12.08 -12.43
N GLY A 202 -7.36 -12.61 -11.23
CA GLY A 202 -6.19 -13.40 -10.88
C GLY A 202 -5.27 -12.71 -9.87
N LYS A 203 -3.97 -13.01 -9.94
CA LYS A 203 -2.97 -12.46 -9.03
C LYS A 203 -2.56 -11.06 -9.48
N ALA A 204 -2.53 -10.12 -8.56
CA ALA A 204 -1.96 -8.80 -8.74
C ALA A 204 -0.69 -8.63 -7.90
N VAL A 205 0.14 -7.69 -8.32
CA VAL A 205 1.35 -7.28 -7.63
C VAL A 205 1.14 -5.88 -7.07
N VAL A 206 1.50 -5.67 -5.81
CA VAL A 206 1.61 -4.34 -5.20
C VAL A 206 3.07 -4.09 -4.90
N VAL A 207 3.62 -3.01 -5.43
CA VAL A 207 4.97 -2.54 -5.13
C VAL A 207 4.86 -1.34 -4.18
N GLU A 208 5.67 -1.31 -3.14
CA GLU A 208 5.77 -0.20 -2.21
C GLU A 208 7.20 0.34 -2.21
N LEU A 209 7.36 1.57 -2.68
CA LEU A 209 8.62 2.31 -2.77
C LEU A 209 8.38 3.77 -2.35
N ASP A 210 9.34 4.32 -1.63
CA ASP A 210 9.40 5.73 -1.24
C ASP A 210 10.87 6.19 -1.28
N ASP A 211 11.27 7.21 -0.52
CA ASP A 211 12.68 7.66 -0.50
C ASP A 211 13.56 6.80 0.42
N SER A 212 13.00 5.75 1.05
CA SER A 212 13.77 4.82 1.87
C SER A 212 14.59 3.85 1.02
N PRO A 213 15.66 3.25 1.57
CA PRO A 213 16.41 2.20 0.90
C PRO A 213 15.64 0.87 0.86
N MET A 214 14.39 0.83 1.30
CA MET A 214 13.57 -0.38 1.36
C MET A 214 12.58 -0.45 0.19
N MET A 215 12.21 -1.68 -0.15
CA MET A 215 11.11 -1.99 -1.04
C MET A 215 10.20 -3.02 -0.38
N GLY A 216 8.89 -2.76 -0.45
CA GLY A 216 7.86 -3.75 -0.18
C GLY A 216 7.32 -4.33 -1.49
N LEU A 217 7.00 -5.62 -1.50
CA LEU A 217 6.28 -6.24 -2.61
C LEU A 217 5.29 -7.27 -2.07
N ALA A 218 4.04 -7.16 -2.51
CA ALA A 218 3.00 -8.13 -2.21
C ALA A 218 2.46 -8.79 -3.48
N LEU A 219 2.15 -10.07 -3.36
CA LEU A 219 1.32 -10.80 -4.31
C LEU A 219 -0.04 -11.02 -3.68
N VAL A 220 -1.09 -10.58 -4.35
CA VAL A 220 -2.45 -10.59 -3.81
C VAL A 220 -3.44 -11.10 -4.84
N GLN A 221 -4.61 -11.54 -4.38
CA GLN A 221 -5.75 -11.86 -5.24
C GLN A 221 -7.05 -11.69 -4.47
N TRP A 222 -8.16 -11.51 -5.17
CA TRP A 222 -9.46 -11.63 -4.51
C TRP A 222 -9.79 -13.09 -4.19
N GLN A 223 -10.37 -13.34 -3.02
CA GLN A 223 -10.91 -14.63 -2.63
C GLN A 223 -12.36 -14.43 -2.17
N GLY A 224 -13.30 -15.04 -2.90
CA GLY A 224 -14.75 -14.91 -2.67
C GLY A 224 -15.50 -14.90 -4.00
N SER A 225 -16.82 -14.87 -3.96
CA SER A 225 -17.60 -14.56 -5.18
C SER A 225 -17.32 -13.11 -5.58
N GLU A 226 -17.02 -12.90 -6.86
CA GLU A 226 -17.04 -11.58 -7.49
C GLU A 226 -18.44 -10.99 -7.29
N GLY A 227 -18.51 -9.72 -6.86
CA GLY A 227 -19.77 -9.03 -6.56
C GLY A 227 -20.49 -8.55 -7.81
#